data_AF-A0A0U0ZSN3-F1
#
_entry.id   AF-A0A0U0ZSN3-F1
#
_cell.length_a   1.000
_cell.length_b   1.000
_cell.length_c   1.000
_cell.angle_alpha   90.00
_cell.angle_beta   90.00
_cell.angle_gamma   90.00
#
_symmetry.space_group_name_H-M   'P 1'
#
loop_
_entity.id
_entity.type
_entity.pdbx_description
1 polymer ?
#
loop_
_entity_poly.entity_id
_entity_poly.type
_entity_poly.pdbx_seq_one_letter_code
_entity_poly.pdbx_strand_id
1 'polypeptide(L)'
;MLTSLEVYARPVCCFGQLQTIFMRAFTAPTPPAQARLKLAHMFESWESHPAYRTLIRVGRRVYVDMYKAIPGCVGGFVRNRNISLRAEGLYLEAWMPGEQLAWIRTHDLHWIGVVQVCAHSSNGRSTITMTLWLPPGAFQIERPAGLHQI
;
A
#
# COMPACT_ATOMS: atom_id res chain seq x y z
N MET A 1 17.76 17.13 -57.75
CA MET A 1 17.75 18.48 -57.17
C MET A 1 17.38 18.30 -55.70
N LEU A 2 18.35 18.24 -54.77
CA LEU A 2 18.89 19.39 -53.97
C LEU A 2 17.74 20.05 -53.19
N THR A 3 17.66 20.16 -51.85
CA THR A 3 18.63 20.48 -50.76
C THR A 3 17.81 20.41 -49.44
N SER A 4 18.20 19.73 -48.35
CA SER A 4 19.18 20.03 -47.28
C SER A 4 19.08 21.41 -46.59
N LEU A 5 19.21 21.38 -45.25
CA LEU A 5 19.44 22.45 -44.24
C LEU A 5 18.15 23.08 -43.64
N GLU A 6 17.99 23.30 -42.33
CA GLU A 6 18.99 23.69 -41.33
C GLU A 6 18.83 23.00 -39.95
N VAL A 7 19.98 22.61 -39.43
CA VAL A 7 20.29 22.46 -38.01
C VAL A 7 20.57 23.85 -37.45
N TYR A 8 19.94 24.25 -36.35
CA TYR A 8 20.49 25.28 -35.48
C TYR A 8 20.67 24.73 -34.08
N ALA A 9 21.91 24.81 -33.60
CA ALA A 9 22.35 24.30 -32.34
C ALA A 9 22.90 25.46 -31.48
N ARG A 10 22.61 25.37 -30.17
CA ARG A 10 23.38 25.89 -29.02
C ARG A 10 23.18 27.38 -28.63
N PRO A 11 23.72 27.82 -27.47
CA PRO A 11 23.63 27.24 -26.11
C PRO A 11 23.42 28.34 -25.04
N VAL A 12 22.89 28.03 -23.85
CA VAL A 12 23.29 28.73 -22.62
C VAL A 12 23.32 27.75 -21.45
N CYS A 13 24.53 27.51 -20.95
CA CYS A 13 24.84 26.87 -19.69
C CYS A 13 24.47 27.77 -18.51
N CYS A 14 24.00 27.21 -17.39
CA CYS A 14 24.72 27.24 -16.10
C CYS A 14 23.83 26.85 -14.91
N PHE A 15 24.42 26.01 -14.03
CA PHE A 15 24.14 25.84 -12.59
C PHE A 15 22.74 25.27 -12.20
N GLY A 16 22.62 24.18 -11.45
CA GLY A 16 23.57 23.36 -10.74
C GLY A 16 22.80 22.32 -9.90
N GLN A 17 23.57 21.37 -9.35
CA GLN A 17 23.17 20.36 -8.36
C GLN A 17 22.32 19.17 -8.83
N LEU A 18 23.05 18.14 -9.26
CA LEU A 18 22.96 16.76 -8.75
C LEU A 18 21.89 16.53 -7.67
N GLN A 19 20.75 15.95 -8.05
CA GLN A 19 20.20 14.84 -7.30
C GLN A 19 19.77 13.76 -8.29
N THR A 20 20.61 12.72 -8.35
CA THR A 20 20.26 11.41 -8.88
C THR A 20 19.04 10.90 -8.11
N ILE A 21 17.84 11.15 -8.63
CA ILE A 21 16.63 10.48 -8.17
C ILE A 21 16.83 9.02 -8.58
N PHE A 22 17.26 8.21 -7.63
CA PHE A 22 17.10 6.76 -7.70
C PHE A 22 15.60 6.51 -7.80
N MET A 23 15.08 6.38 -9.02
CA MET A 23 13.86 5.62 -9.27
C MET A 23 14.18 4.18 -8.83
N ARG A 24 14.01 3.90 -7.54
CA ARG A 24 13.80 2.53 -7.09
C ARG A 24 12.54 2.07 -7.79
N ALA A 25 12.71 1.27 -8.83
CA ALA A 25 11.65 0.43 -9.32
C ALA A 25 10.98 -0.20 -8.11
N PHE A 26 9.67 0.03 -7.94
CA PHE A 26 8.83 -0.72 -7.03
C PHE A 26 8.76 -2.16 -7.58
N THR A 27 9.87 -2.89 -7.49
CA THR A 27 9.82 -4.34 -7.53
C THR A 27 9.08 -4.74 -6.27
N ALA A 28 7.83 -5.13 -6.49
CA ALA A 28 7.04 -5.92 -5.58
C ALA A 28 7.97 -6.88 -4.81
N PRO A 29 8.30 -6.64 -3.52
CA PRO A 29 9.12 -7.58 -2.80
C PRO A 29 8.35 -8.90 -2.77
N THR A 30 9.02 -9.97 -3.21
CA THR A 30 8.61 -11.34 -2.89
C THR A 30 8.39 -11.36 -1.38
N PRO A 31 7.20 -11.72 -0.87
CA PRO A 31 6.95 -11.67 0.56
C PRO A 31 8.04 -12.51 1.25
N PRO A 32 8.82 -11.94 2.18
CA PRO A 32 9.87 -12.68 2.85
C PRO A 32 9.23 -13.88 3.57
N ALA A 33 9.97 -14.99 3.73
CA ALA A 33 9.50 -16.20 4.42
C ALA A 33 8.83 -15.92 5.79
N GLN A 34 9.19 -14.79 6.40
CA GLN A 34 8.61 -14.23 7.62
C GLN A 34 7.11 -13.91 7.53
N ALA A 35 6.58 -13.49 6.38
CA ALA A 35 5.14 -13.28 6.18
C ALA A 35 4.35 -14.60 6.26
N ARG A 36 4.92 -15.69 5.73
CA ARG A 36 4.31 -17.04 5.77
C ARG A 36 4.31 -17.62 7.19
N LEU A 37 5.35 -17.37 7.98
CA LEU A 37 5.43 -17.78 9.39
C LEU A 37 4.44 -17.00 10.28
N LYS A 38 4.26 -15.70 10.02
CA LYS A 38 3.32 -14.85 10.75
C LYS A 38 1.86 -15.32 10.61
N LEU A 39 1.50 -15.85 9.44
CA LEU A 39 0.17 -16.42 9.17
C LEU A 39 -0.12 -17.73 9.88
N ALA A 40 0.90 -18.57 10.03
CA ALA A 40 0.75 -19.84 10.72
C ALA A 40 0.41 -19.58 12.19
N HIS A 41 1.13 -18.66 12.83
CA HIS A 41 0.92 -18.31 14.23
C HIS A 41 -0.41 -17.57 14.48
N MET A 42 -0.80 -16.65 13.59
CA MET A 42 -2.02 -15.84 13.78
C MET A 42 -3.32 -16.66 13.81
N PHE A 43 -3.33 -17.81 13.14
CA PHE A 43 -4.51 -18.68 13.04
C PHE A 43 -4.21 -20.11 13.53
N GLU A 44 -3.28 -20.25 14.47
CA GLU A 44 -2.78 -21.55 14.94
C GLU A 44 -3.86 -22.35 15.68
N SER A 45 -4.67 -21.67 16.49
CA SER A 45 -5.76 -22.27 17.26
C SER A 45 -7.10 -22.35 16.50
N TRP A 46 -7.16 -21.87 15.26
CA TRP A 46 -8.41 -21.82 14.51
C TRP A 46 -8.70 -23.15 13.81
N GLU A 47 -9.66 -23.89 14.35
CA GLU A 47 -10.16 -25.12 13.73
C GLU A 47 -11.34 -24.81 12.78
N SER A 48 -11.27 -25.32 11.55
CA SER A 48 -12.36 -25.21 10.58
C SER A 48 -12.93 -26.59 10.29
N HIS A 49 -14.24 -26.73 10.43
CA HIS A 49 -14.93 -27.96 10.06
C HIS A 49 -14.77 -28.19 8.53
N PRO A 50 -14.41 -29.40 8.06
CA PRO A 50 -14.24 -29.69 6.63
C PRO A 50 -15.46 -29.39 5.75
N ALA A 51 -16.69 -29.55 6.28
CA ALA A 51 -17.93 -29.28 5.54
C ALA A 51 -18.26 -27.78 5.45
N TYR A 52 -17.86 -26.99 6.44
CA TYR A 52 -18.17 -25.56 6.54
C TYR A 52 -16.89 -24.79 6.82
N ARG A 53 -16.14 -24.52 5.76
CA ARG A 53 -14.86 -23.80 5.90
C ARG A 53 -15.11 -22.38 6.41
N THR A 54 -14.64 -22.09 7.61
CA THR A 54 -14.70 -20.76 8.22
C THR A 54 -13.43 -19.95 8.02
N LEU A 55 -12.33 -20.60 7.61
CA LEU A 55 -11.05 -19.94 7.28
C LEU A 55 -10.53 -20.37 5.90
N ILE A 56 -10.27 -19.41 5.02
CA ILE A 56 -9.65 -19.62 3.70
C ILE A 56 -8.35 -18.82 3.64
N ARG A 57 -7.21 -19.48 3.46
CA ARG A 57 -5.90 -18.82 3.27
C ARG A 57 -5.68 -18.56 1.79
N VAL A 58 -5.24 -17.35 1.41
CA VAL A 58 -5.14 -16.94 -0.01
C VAL A 58 -3.75 -16.43 -0.39
N GLY A 59 -3.16 -15.51 0.39
CA GLY A 59 -1.83 -14.95 0.09
C GLY A 59 -1.74 -14.23 -1.25
N ARG A 60 -2.52 -13.14 -1.44
CA ARG A 60 -2.55 -12.37 -2.71
C ARG A 60 -2.40 -10.87 -2.48
N ARG A 61 -1.90 -10.15 -3.48
CA ARG A 61 -1.82 -8.68 -3.44
C ARG A 61 -3.20 -8.05 -3.61
N VAL A 62 -3.48 -7.02 -2.82
CA VAL A 62 -4.71 -6.25 -2.85
C VAL A 62 -4.41 -4.76 -2.62
N TYR A 63 -5.34 -3.91 -3.02
CA TYR A 63 -5.36 -2.48 -2.73
C TYR A 63 -6.46 -2.20 -1.72
N VAL A 64 -6.09 -1.60 -0.59
CA VAL A 64 -7.01 -1.30 0.51
C VAL A 64 -7.49 0.13 0.39
N ASP A 65 -8.81 0.31 0.44
CA ASP A 65 -9.46 1.61 0.58
C ASP A 65 -9.33 2.06 2.02
N MET A 66 -8.39 2.96 2.27
CA MET A 66 -8.10 3.38 3.63
C MET A 66 -9.22 4.25 4.21
N TYR A 67 -10.06 4.90 3.39
CA TYR A 67 -11.19 5.68 3.89
C TYR A 67 -12.22 4.79 4.58
N LYS A 68 -12.41 3.57 4.06
CA LYS A 68 -13.26 2.55 4.68
C LYS A 68 -12.54 1.80 5.79
N ALA A 69 -11.24 1.56 5.65
CA ALA A 69 -10.47 0.79 6.63
C ALA A 69 -10.24 1.57 7.93
N ILE A 70 -9.89 2.86 7.84
CA ILE A 70 -9.61 3.71 9.00
C ILE A 70 -10.27 5.09 8.78
N PRO A 71 -11.60 5.17 9.02
CA PRO A 71 -12.36 6.40 8.79
C PRO A 71 -11.79 7.58 9.58
N GLY A 72 -11.64 8.73 8.92
CA GLY A 72 -11.17 9.97 9.54
C GLY A 72 -9.65 10.09 9.73
N CYS A 73 -8.88 9.05 9.43
CA CYS A 73 -7.42 9.09 9.52
C CYS A 73 -6.73 9.29 8.16
N VAL A 74 -7.47 9.19 7.05
CA VAL A 74 -6.93 9.30 5.69
C VAL A 74 -7.02 10.72 5.16
N GLY A 75 -5.86 11.32 4.93
CA GLY A 75 -5.75 12.63 4.31
C GLY A 75 -6.37 13.79 5.11
N GLY A 76 -5.99 15.00 4.70
CA GLY A 76 -6.53 16.24 5.24
C GLY A 76 -5.46 17.30 5.45
N PHE A 77 -5.57 18.40 4.71
CA PHE A 77 -4.83 19.62 5.02
C PHE A 77 -5.57 20.34 6.13
N VAL A 78 -5.36 19.91 7.38
CA VAL A 78 -5.95 20.57 8.54
C VAL A 78 -5.13 21.82 8.84
N ARG A 79 -5.73 23.00 8.64
CA ARG A 79 -5.13 24.27 9.04
C ARG A 79 -4.87 24.24 10.55
N ASN A 80 -3.77 24.85 10.99
CA ASN A 80 -3.42 25.00 12.41
C ASN A 80 -2.96 23.71 13.14
N ARG A 81 -2.18 22.84 12.49
CA ARG A 81 -1.44 21.75 13.17
C ARG A 81 0.06 21.98 13.13
N ASN A 82 0.77 21.51 14.16
CA ASN A 82 2.23 21.53 14.22
C ASN A 82 2.84 20.69 13.09
N ILE A 83 3.69 21.32 12.27
CA ILE A 83 4.30 20.70 11.08
C ILE A 83 5.25 19.54 11.43
N SER A 84 5.96 19.63 12.56
CA SER A 84 6.87 18.58 13.04
C SER A 84 6.10 17.34 13.45
N LEU A 85 4.95 17.50 14.14
CA LEU A 85 4.08 16.38 14.49
C LEU A 85 3.51 15.68 13.25
N ARG A 86 3.26 16.44 12.18
CA ARG A 86 2.81 15.87 10.90
C ARG A 86 3.90 15.06 10.21
N ALA A 87 5.15 15.54 10.26
CA ALA A 87 6.29 14.83 9.68
C ALA A 87 6.56 13.49 10.40
N GLU A 88 6.40 13.43 11.72
CA GLU A 88 6.59 12.19 12.50
C GLU A 88 5.37 11.25 12.46
N GLY A 89 4.19 11.75 12.10
CA GLY A 89 2.95 10.98 12.11
C GLY A 89 2.86 9.89 11.04
N LEU A 90 2.00 8.90 11.27
CA LEU A 90 1.71 7.84 10.31
C LEU A 90 1.10 8.42 9.03
N TYR A 91 1.72 8.12 7.90
CA TYR A 91 1.27 8.54 6.59
C TYR A 91 0.37 7.47 5.97
N LEU A 92 -0.87 7.87 5.66
CA LEU A 92 -1.91 7.02 5.08
C LEU A 92 -2.42 7.66 3.79
N GLU A 93 -2.37 6.90 2.71
CA GLU A 93 -2.90 7.28 1.40
C GLU A 93 -4.34 6.77 1.24
N ALA A 94 -5.09 7.33 0.28
CA ALA A 94 -6.43 6.87 -0.04
C ALA A 94 -6.48 5.37 -0.36
N TRP A 95 -5.52 4.91 -1.16
CA TRP A 95 -5.38 3.52 -1.56
C TRP A 95 -3.98 3.04 -1.22
N MET A 96 -3.88 2.05 -0.34
CA MET A 96 -2.59 1.48 0.05
C MET A 96 -2.45 0.05 -0.46
N PRO A 97 -1.29 -0.33 -1.03
CA PRO A 97 -1.02 -1.71 -1.39
C PRO A 97 -0.87 -2.56 -0.13
N GLY A 98 -1.46 -3.75 -0.17
CA GLY A 98 -1.40 -4.73 0.91
C GLY A 98 -1.40 -6.16 0.40
N GLU A 99 -1.34 -7.10 1.33
CA GLU A 99 -1.41 -8.52 1.07
C GLU A 99 -2.60 -9.12 1.82
N GLN A 100 -3.56 -9.66 1.08
CA GLN A 100 -4.62 -10.44 1.66
C GLN A 100 -4.07 -11.80 2.11
N LEU A 101 -4.17 -12.00 3.41
CA LEU A 101 -3.68 -13.14 4.14
C LEU A 101 -4.71 -14.28 4.10
N ALA A 102 -5.93 -13.97 4.51
CA ALA A 102 -7.01 -14.93 4.64
C ALA A 102 -8.39 -14.29 4.52
N TRP A 103 -9.40 -15.13 4.41
CA TRP A 103 -10.80 -14.84 4.66
C TRP A 103 -11.24 -15.61 5.89
N ILE A 104 -11.91 -14.92 6.82
CA ILE A 104 -12.59 -15.54 7.96
C ILE A 104 -14.10 -15.33 7.82
N ARG A 105 -14.89 -16.34 8.18
CA ARG A 105 -16.34 -16.25 8.21
C ARG A 105 -16.80 -15.94 9.63
N THR A 106 -17.67 -14.95 9.78
CA THR A 106 -18.33 -14.64 11.05
C THR A 106 -19.50 -15.59 11.29
N HIS A 107 -19.97 -15.64 12.54
CA HIS A 107 -21.19 -16.37 12.90
C HIS A 107 -22.41 -15.87 12.11
N ASP A 108 -22.46 -14.57 11.80
CA ASP A 108 -23.49 -13.94 10.97
C ASP A 108 -23.35 -14.22 9.46
N LEU A 109 -22.58 -15.26 9.07
CA LEU A 109 -22.32 -15.66 7.70
C LEU A 109 -21.59 -14.62 6.82
N HIS A 110 -21.08 -13.53 7.41
CA HIS A 110 -20.30 -12.52 6.70
C HIS A 110 -18.85 -12.96 6.55
N TRP A 111 -18.19 -12.50 5.49
CA TRP A 111 -16.77 -12.73 5.28
C TRP A 111 -15.97 -11.49 5.62
N ILE A 112 -14.91 -11.66 6.40
CA ILE A 112 -13.94 -10.61 6.72
C ILE A 112 -12.61 -11.01 6.09
N GLY A 113 -12.01 -10.09 5.35
CA GLY A 113 -10.68 -10.24 4.80
C GLY A 113 -9.65 -9.80 5.82
N VAL A 114 -8.66 -10.65 6.08
CA VAL A 114 -7.48 -10.29 6.87
C VAL A 114 -6.42 -9.82 5.89
N VAL A 115 -6.04 -8.54 5.99
CA VAL A 115 -5.11 -7.89 5.06
C VAL A 115 -3.97 -7.25 5.82
N GLN A 116 -2.75 -7.45 5.35
CA GLN A 116 -1.56 -6.81 5.88
C GLN A 116 -1.19 -5.60 5.02
N VAL A 117 -1.00 -4.45 5.64
CA VAL A 117 -0.60 -3.20 4.97
C VAL A 117 0.66 -2.66 5.65
N CYS A 118 1.64 -2.26 4.85
CA CYS A 118 2.83 -1.57 5.36
C CYS A 118 2.62 -0.06 5.25
N ALA A 119 2.67 0.63 6.38
CA ALA A 119 2.57 2.07 6.47
C ALA A 119 3.87 2.65 7.02
N HIS A 120 4.13 3.91 6.73
CA HIS A 120 5.36 4.60 7.14
C HIS A 120 5.02 5.93 7.78
N SER A 121 5.91 6.46 8.60
CA SER A 121 5.82 7.85 9.04
C SER A 121 6.05 8.80 7.86
N SER A 122 5.50 10.01 7.93
CA SER A 122 5.59 10.96 6.82
C SER A 122 7.03 11.43 6.52
N ASN A 123 7.96 11.29 7.48
CA ASN A 123 9.39 11.54 7.32
C ASN A 123 10.18 10.29 6.84
N GLY A 124 9.51 9.15 6.64
CA GLY A 124 10.11 7.90 6.19
C GLY A 124 11.01 7.18 7.20
N ARG A 125 11.13 7.67 8.44
CA ARG A 125 12.03 7.10 9.46
C ARG A 125 11.45 5.89 10.19
N SER A 126 10.14 5.77 10.24
CA SER A 126 9.44 4.69 10.93
C SER A 126 8.57 3.93 9.94
N THR A 127 8.54 2.61 10.07
CA THR A 127 7.69 1.72 9.28
C THR A 127 6.95 0.78 10.21
N ILE A 128 5.67 0.57 9.95
CA ILE A 128 4.83 -0.35 10.70
C ILE A 128 4.08 -1.27 9.74
N THR A 129 3.94 -2.52 10.14
CA THR A 129 3.12 -3.51 9.44
C THR A 129 1.82 -3.70 10.19
N MET A 130 0.74 -3.16 9.64
CA MET A 130 -0.60 -3.23 10.20
C MET A 130 -1.33 -4.46 9.69
N THR A 131 -2.08 -5.13 10.57
CA THR A 131 -3.00 -6.21 10.20
C THR A 131 -4.41 -5.70 10.36
N LEU A 132 -5.13 -5.57 9.25
CA LEU A 132 -6.46 -5.00 9.17
C LEU A 132 -7.49 -6.09 8.90
N TRP A 133 -8.60 -6.04 9.62
CA TRP A 133 -9.76 -6.92 9.45
C TRP A 133 -10.83 -6.13 8.73
N LEU A 134 -11.03 -6.42 7.46
CA LEU A 134 -11.78 -5.55 6.55
C LEU A 134 -12.98 -6.26 5.92
N PRO A 135 -14.11 -5.57 5.75
CA PRO A 135 -15.20 -6.11 4.93
C PRO A 135 -14.76 -6.23 3.46
N PRO A 136 -15.41 -7.09 2.66
CA PRO A 136 -15.02 -7.32 1.26
C PRO A 136 -15.03 -6.07 0.39
N GLY A 137 -15.88 -5.09 0.72
CA GLY A 137 -15.99 -3.82 -0.02
C GLY A 137 -14.95 -2.76 0.35
N ALA A 138 -14.03 -3.05 1.27
CA ALA A 138 -12.97 -2.15 1.71
C ALA A 138 -11.61 -2.42 1.05
N PHE A 139 -11.52 -3.40 0.15
CA PHE A 139 -10.32 -3.67 -0.62
C PHE A 139 -10.65 -4.34 -1.96
N GLN A 140 -9.73 -4.25 -2.91
CA GLN A 140 -9.90 -4.81 -4.25
C GLN A 140 -8.58 -5.39 -4.76
N ILE A 141 -8.68 -6.36 -5.66
CA ILE A 141 -7.50 -6.99 -6.28
C ILE A 141 -6.93 -6.08 -7.36
N GLU A 142 -7.82 -5.48 -8.13
CA GLU A 142 -7.46 -4.59 -9.23
C GLU A 142 -6.91 -3.28 -8.69
N ARG A 143 -5.89 -2.75 -9.37
CA ARG A 143 -5.37 -1.43 -9.05
C ARG A 143 -6.47 -0.38 -9.28
N PRO A 144 -6.77 0.49 -8.30
CA PRO A 144 -7.72 1.57 -8.47
C PRO A 144 -7.31 2.50 -9.62
N ALA A 145 -8.28 2.88 -10.46
CA ALA A 145 -8.09 3.92 -11.47
C ALA A 145 -7.83 5.27 -10.76
N GLY A 146 -6.77 5.99 -11.13
CA GLY A 146 -6.38 7.26 -10.52
C GLY A 146 -5.19 7.19 -9.53
N LEU A 147 -4.62 6.01 -9.31
CA LEU A 147 -3.32 5.86 -8.64
C LEU A 147 -2.21 6.24 -9.66
N HIS A 148 -2.03 7.55 -9.87
CA HIS A 148 -0.99 8.06 -10.77
C HIS A 148 0.40 7.79 -10.17
N GLN A 149 1.28 7.23 -11.00
CA GLN A 149 2.68 6.99 -10.65
C GLN A 149 3.38 8.36 -10.64
N ILE A 150 3.65 8.89 -9.44
CA ILE A 150 4.44 10.12 -9.26
C ILE A 150 5.92 9.77 -9.35
#